data_AF-A0A0J9TGM0-F1
#
_entry.id   AF-A0A0J9TGM0-F1
#
_cell.length_a   1.000
_cell.length_b   1.000
_cell.length_c   1.000
_cell.angle_alpha   90.00
_cell.angle_beta   90.00
_cell.angle_gamma   90.00
#
_symmetry.space_group_name_H-M   'P 1'
#
loop_
_entity.id
_entity.type
_entity.pdbx_description
1 polymer ?
#
loop_
_entity_poly.entity_id
_entity_poly.type
_entity_poly.pdbx_seq_one_letter_code
_entity_poly.pdbx_strand_id
1 'polypeptide(L)'
;MSNDEVKFIEEEYKQFYDKFSYINENTFCVEINMSEENEEESKDMATQKMLKLVIQFDGHHFEVLNEQTHRGTGTKKTQFESIEQIFDTFCPQSFKKFVSQGITRRLNSDFVKVDLVHNLYKNKKWREIKLNKFESIENVKKKIYTHTGTPHNHMDLYAYDELNVESSQVHLRNDHMCLNDYQVRDNYTIYVQDKKNAIPNDIIYQMDDDEKLNQLRHLKYEMKEEDYEKRQDTFRNFIKKFRARGEAAPSGEGHPNREDPPKWGRPPPQPPLR
;
A
#
# COMPACT_ATOMS: atom_id res chain seq x y z
N MET A 1 30.83 -14.74 21.96
CA MET A 1 30.29 -13.75 21.01
C MET A 1 30.02 -14.43 19.66
N SER A 2 29.14 -15.43 19.60
CA SER A 2 28.92 -16.26 18.40
C SER A 2 27.44 -16.46 18.02
N ASN A 3 26.53 -16.25 18.97
CA ASN A 3 25.10 -16.54 18.77
C ASN A 3 24.36 -15.44 17.99
N ASP A 4 24.88 -14.21 17.92
CA ASP A 4 24.17 -13.10 17.29
C ASP A 4 24.15 -13.23 15.76
N GLU A 5 25.22 -13.76 15.16
CA GLU A 5 25.30 -13.98 13.71
C GLU A 5 24.32 -15.07 13.26
N VAL A 6 24.28 -16.20 13.98
CA VAL A 6 23.35 -17.30 13.66
C VAL A 6 21.89 -16.86 13.79
N LYS A 7 21.57 -16.03 14.79
CA LYS A 7 20.24 -15.42 14.94
C LYS A 7 19.91 -14.44 13.83
N PHE A 8 20.89 -13.63 13.41
CA PHE A 8 20.71 -12.73 12.28
C PHE A 8 20.38 -13.52 11.01
N ILE A 9 21.10 -14.61 10.75
CA ILE A 9 20.83 -15.51 9.62
C ILE A 9 19.44 -16.13 9.72
N GLU A 10 19.02 -16.59 10.90
CA GLU A 10 17.68 -17.14 11.12
C GLU A 10 16.60 -16.14 10.71
N GLU A 11 16.69 -14.89 11.15
CA GLU A 11 15.66 -13.87 10.86
C GLU A 11 15.73 -13.34 9.42
N GLU A 12 16.92 -13.02 8.91
CA GLU A 12 17.10 -12.44 7.57
C GLU A 12 16.64 -13.41 6.46
N TYR A 13 16.90 -14.71 6.64
CA TYR A 13 16.60 -15.74 5.65
C TYR A 13 15.34 -16.56 5.97
N LYS A 14 14.51 -16.12 6.90
CA LYS A 14 13.30 -16.83 7.37
C LYS A 14 12.31 -17.24 6.29
N GLN A 15 12.24 -16.46 5.20
CA GLN A 15 11.36 -16.73 4.07
C GLN A 15 11.99 -17.66 3.02
N PHE A 16 13.27 -18.00 3.17
CA PHE A 16 14.02 -18.80 2.21
C PHE A 16 14.01 -20.30 2.56
N TYR A 17 14.03 -20.65 3.86
CA TYR A 17 14.06 -22.03 4.32
C TYR A 17 12.69 -22.49 4.85
N ASP A 18 12.46 -23.80 4.87
CA ASP A 18 11.26 -24.41 5.47
C ASP A 18 11.44 -24.64 6.97
N LYS A 19 12.67 -24.98 7.38
CA LYS A 19 12.99 -25.25 8.78
C LYS A 19 14.42 -24.83 9.12
N PHE A 20 14.56 -24.18 10.26
CA PHE A 20 15.83 -23.87 10.91
C PHE A 20 15.91 -24.62 12.24
N SER A 21 17.08 -25.16 12.59
CA SER A 21 17.26 -25.90 13.84
C SER A 21 18.66 -25.71 14.39
N TYR A 22 18.76 -25.28 15.65
CA TYR A 22 20.01 -25.18 16.38
C TYR A 22 20.48 -26.56 16.83
N ILE A 23 21.73 -26.92 16.52
CA ILE A 23 22.38 -28.14 17.00
C ILE A 23 23.25 -27.81 18.22
N ASN A 24 24.02 -26.72 18.14
CA ASN A 24 24.77 -26.13 19.25
C ASN A 24 24.96 -24.62 19.01
N GLU A 25 25.69 -23.91 19.87
CA GLU A 25 25.87 -22.44 19.79
C GLU A 25 26.40 -21.95 18.43
N ASN A 26 27.16 -22.80 17.73
CA ASN A 26 27.88 -22.46 16.51
C ASN A 26 27.45 -23.32 15.32
N THR A 27 26.51 -24.25 15.50
CA THR A 27 26.12 -25.21 14.46
C THR A 27 24.62 -25.22 14.35
N PHE A 28 24.13 -25.03 13.14
CA PHE A 28 22.72 -25.00 12.82
C PHE A 28 22.44 -25.83 11.58
N CYS A 29 21.16 -26.16 11.40
CA CYS A 29 20.67 -26.93 10.28
C CYS A 29 19.59 -26.13 9.57
N VAL A 30 19.69 -26.05 8.25
CA VAL A 30 18.70 -25.41 7.38
C VAL A 30 18.14 -26.47 6.44
N GLU A 31 16.82 -26.55 6.38
CA GLU A 31 16.10 -27.41 5.44
C GLU A 31 15.41 -26.52 4.40
N ILE A 32 15.73 -26.75 3.12
CA ILE A 32 15.31 -25.91 1.99
C ILE A 32 14.60 -26.80 0.96
N ASN A 33 13.43 -26.38 0.52
CA ASN A 33 12.72 -27.00 -0.57
C ASN A 33 13.35 -26.64 -1.93
N MET A 34 13.83 -27.67 -2.64
CA MET A 34 14.48 -27.59 -3.96
C MET A 34 13.59 -28.07 -5.09
N SER A 35 12.26 -28.07 -4.90
CA SER A 35 11.31 -28.57 -5.90
C SER A 35 11.45 -27.87 -7.26
N GLU A 36 11.96 -26.64 -7.27
CA GLU A 36 12.07 -25.80 -8.47
C GLU A 36 13.45 -25.85 -9.15
N GLU A 37 14.44 -26.57 -8.61
CA GLU A 37 15.78 -26.64 -9.23
C GLU A 37 15.85 -27.53 -10.48
N ASN A 38 14.88 -28.42 -10.70
CA ASN A 38 14.92 -29.42 -11.78
C ASN A 38 13.95 -29.12 -12.94
N GLU A 39 13.44 -27.90 -13.09
CA GLU A 39 12.41 -27.61 -14.13
C GLU A 39 12.87 -27.81 -15.58
N GLU A 40 14.17 -28.03 -15.85
CA GLU A 40 14.66 -28.27 -17.21
C GLU A 40 14.58 -29.73 -17.69
N GLU A 41 14.44 -30.74 -16.81
CA GLU A 41 14.31 -32.13 -17.26
C GLU A 41 13.33 -32.95 -16.40
N SER A 42 12.25 -33.40 -17.06
CA SER A 42 11.25 -34.41 -16.68
C SER A 42 9.94 -33.94 -16.03
N LYS A 43 8.84 -34.18 -16.76
CA LYS A 43 7.42 -33.98 -16.40
C LYS A 43 6.85 -35.11 -15.52
N ASP A 44 7.69 -35.85 -14.80
CA ASP A 44 7.21 -36.97 -13.99
C ASP A 44 7.33 -36.65 -12.50
N MET A 45 6.18 -36.65 -11.83
CA MET A 45 5.95 -36.63 -10.38
C MET A 45 6.92 -35.76 -9.56
N ALA A 46 6.46 -34.58 -9.15
CA ALA A 46 7.14 -33.66 -8.24
C ALA A 46 7.53 -34.35 -6.91
N THR A 47 8.67 -35.03 -6.89
CA THR A 47 9.34 -35.42 -5.65
C THR A 47 9.87 -34.14 -5.03
N GLN A 48 9.29 -33.71 -3.91
CA GLN A 48 9.84 -32.64 -3.09
C GLN A 48 11.30 -32.97 -2.76
N LYS A 49 12.23 -32.33 -3.48
CA LYS A 49 13.65 -32.54 -3.27
C LYS A 49 14.04 -31.60 -2.13
N MET A 50 14.16 -32.14 -0.93
CA MET A 50 14.49 -31.36 0.25
C MET A 50 16.01 -31.38 0.45
N LEU A 51 16.65 -30.21 0.43
CA LEU A 51 18.05 -30.07 0.75
C LEU A 51 18.19 -29.76 2.24
N LYS A 52 19.00 -30.56 2.93
CA LYS A 52 19.33 -30.35 4.34
C LYS A 52 20.79 -29.97 4.44
N LEU A 53 21.11 -28.79 4.98
CA LEU A 53 22.48 -28.33 5.18
C LEU A 53 22.77 -28.21 6.68
N VAL A 54 23.79 -28.92 7.16
CA VAL A 54 24.35 -28.72 8.50
C VAL A 54 25.54 -27.78 8.37
N ILE A 55 25.49 -26.63 9.03
CA ILE A 55 26.44 -25.53 8.86
C ILE A 55 27.01 -25.16 10.22
N GLN A 56 28.33 -25.05 10.30
CA GLN A 56 29.05 -24.57 11.47
C GLN A 56 29.69 -23.22 11.19
N PHE A 57 29.55 -22.27 12.11
CA PHE A 57 30.20 -20.97 12.08
C PHE A 57 31.30 -20.91 13.16
N ASP A 58 32.53 -20.67 12.76
CA ASP A 58 33.68 -20.59 13.67
C ASP A 58 33.99 -19.17 14.16
N GLY A 59 33.21 -18.18 13.71
CA GLY A 59 33.42 -16.74 13.97
C GLY A 59 34.02 -15.98 12.79
N HIS A 60 34.63 -16.68 11.83
CA HIS A 60 35.23 -16.07 10.63
C HIS A 60 34.70 -16.70 9.34
N HIS A 61 34.42 -18.00 9.34
CA HIS A 61 33.97 -18.74 8.18
C HIS A 61 32.85 -19.71 8.54
N PHE A 62 32.09 -20.07 7.52
CA PHE A 62 31.10 -21.13 7.57
C PHE A 62 31.65 -22.40 6.95
N GLU A 63 31.39 -23.54 7.60
CA GLU A 63 31.74 -24.87 7.10
C GLU A 63 30.48 -25.71 6.99
N VAL A 64 30.24 -26.31 5.82
CA VAL A 64 29.14 -27.26 5.64
C VAL A 64 29.62 -28.65 6.05
N LEU A 65 28.98 -29.23 7.07
CA LEU A 65 29.37 -30.49 7.69
C LEU A 65 28.77 -31.74 7.00
N ASN A 66 27.99 -31.56 5.93
CA ASN A 66 27.41 -32.69 5.21
C ASN A 66 28.47 -33.42 4.36
N GLU A 67 28.80 -34.66 4.73
CA GLU A 67 29.80 -35.49 4.02
C GLU A 67 29.36 -35.98 2.62
N GLN A 68 28.11 -35.79 2.20
CA GLN A 68 27.53 -36.46 1.01
C GLN A 68 27.43 -35.61 -0.26
N THR A 69 27.87 -34.35 -0.26
CA THR A 69 27.70 -33.44 -1.42
C THR A 69 28.85 -33.44 -2.43
N HIS A 70 29.93 -34.21 -2.22
CA HIS A 70 31.03 -34.31 -3.18
C HIS A 70 30.94 -35.59 -4.00
N ARG A 71 30.08 -35.60 -5.03
CA ARG A 71 30.23 -36.56 -6.14
C ARG A 71 31.35 -36.06 -7.06
N GLY A 72 32.60 -36.23 -6.62
CA GLY A 72 33.78 -36.00 -7.45
C GLY A 72 34.82 -35.11 -6.79
N THR A 73 35.96 -35.73 -6.47
CA THR A 73 37.29 -35.15 -6.20
C THR A 73 37.47 -34.30 -4.93
N GLY A 74 38.13 -34.92 -3.94
CA GLY A 74 39.18 -34.27 -3.17
C GLY A 74 38.74 -33.45 -1.97
N THR A 75 38.82 -34.09 -0.81
CA THR A 75 38.96 -33.51 0.55
C THR A 75 39.53 -32.09 0.59
N LYS A 76 38.65 -31.09 0.52
CA LYS A 76 38.87 -29.77 1.12
C LYS A 76 37.56 -29.42 1.80
N LYS A 77 37.64 -29.18 3.11
CA LYS A 77 36.58 -28.48 3.84
C LYS A 77 36.33 -27.17 3.09
N THR A 78 35.21 -27.07 2.39
CA THR A 78 34.81 -25.83 1.73
C THR A 78 34.41 -24.86 2.83
N GLN A 79 35.33 -23.96 3.16
CA GLN A 79 35.08 -22.80 4.00
C GLN A 79 34.45 -21.72 3.13
N PHE A 80 33.39 -21.10 3.64
CA PHE A 80 32.66 -20.02 3.00
C PHE A 80 32.78 -18.78 3.87
N GLU A 81 32.98 -17.62 3.25
CA GLU A 81 33.07 -16.35 3.98
C GLU A 81 31.69 -15.86 4.42
N SER A 82 30.63 -16.32 3.74
CA SER A 82 29.26 -15.89 4.00
C SER A 82 28.23 -17.00 3.77
N ILE A 83 27.06 -16.85 4.39
CA ILE A 83 25.95 -17.81 4.23
C ILE A 83 25.37 -17.80 2.81
N GLU A 84 25.42 -16.65 2.14
CA GLU A 84 24.97 -16.49 0.76
C GLU A 84 25.81 -17.31 -0.19
N GLN A 85 27.13 -17.40 0.03
CA GLN A 85 28.01 -18.26 -0.78
C GLN A 85 27.62 -19.74 -0.64
N ILE A 86 27.18 -20.16 0.55
CA ILE A 86 26.64 -21.52 0.74
C ILE A 86 25.38 -21.69 -0.08
N PHE A 87 24.41 -20.77 0.03
CA PHE A 87 23.16 -20.90 -0.72
C PHE A 87 23.37 -20.83 -2.23
N ASP A 88 24.25 -19.97 -2.73
CA ASP A 88 24.60 -19.90 -4.16
C ASP A 88 25.34 -21.16 -4.65
N THR A 89 26.07 -21.86 -3.77
CA THR A 89 26.79 -23.10 -4.12
C THR A 89 25.88 -24.33 -4.11
N PHE A 90 25.02 -24.47 -3.11
CA PHE A 90 24.22 -25.68 -2.90
C PHE A 90 22.79 -25.59 -3.42
N CYS A 91 22.25 -24.37 -3.59
CA CYS A 91 20.89 -24.12 -4.06
C CYS A 91 20.74 -22.85 -4.93
N PRO A 92 21.57 -22.67 -5.99
CA PRO A 92 21.68 -21.42 -6.74
C PRO A 92 20.36 -20.92 -7.32
N GLN A 93 19.51 -21.79 -7.87
CA GLN A 93 18.27 -21.34 -8.53
C GLN A 93 17.24 -20.86 -7.51
N SER A 94 17.05 -21.64 -6.44
CA SER A 94 16.19 -21.27 -5.32
C SER A 94 16.64 -19.96 -4.69
N PHE A 95 17.95 -19.83 -4.44
CA PHE A 95 18.51 -18.62 -3.82
C PHE A 95 18.39 -17.39 -4.73
N LYS A 96 18.70 -17.53 -6.02
CA LYS A 96 18.54 -16.45 -7.01
C LYS A 96 17.09 -15.99 -7.12
N LYS A 97 16.13 -16.91 -7.08
CA LYS A 97 14.69 -16.58 -7.07
C LYS A 97 14.32 -15.82 -5.80
N PHE A 98 14.77 -16.28 -4.63
CA PHE A 98 14.55 -15.57 -3.35
C PHE A 98 15.08 -14.13 -3.40
N VAL A 99 16.33 -13.93 -3.82
CA VAL A 99 16.94 -12.59 -3.95
C VAL A 99 16.16 -11.74 -4.96
N SER A 100 15.81 -12.31 -6.11
CA SER A 100 15.05 -11.61 -7.15
C SER A 100 13.66 -11.20 -6.67
N GLN A 101 12.98 -12.04 -5.88
CA GLN A 101 11.70 -11.70 -5.27
C GLN A 101 11.86 -10.59 -4.23
N GLY A 102 12.89 -10.65 -3.39
CA GLY A 102 13.20 -9.60 -2.41
C GLY A 102 13.45 -8.25 -3.09
N ILE A 103 14.25 -8.23 -4.15
CA ILE A 103 14.50 -7.03 -4.97
C ILE A 103 13.20 -6.57 -5.65
N THR A 104 12.43 -7.48 -6.25
CA THR A 104 11.16 -7.15 -6.91
C THR A 104 10.16 -6.51 -5.95
N ARG A 105 10.06 -7.03 -4.71
CA ARG A 105 9.23 -6.43 -3.66
C ARG A 105 9.72 -5.04 -3.26
N ARG A 106 11.03 -4.81 -3.21
CA ARG A 106 11.62 -3.50 -2.88
C ARG A 106 11.50 -2.48 -4.03
N LEU A 107 11.53 -2.94 -5.29
CA LEU A 107 11.49 -2.09 -6.48
C LEU A 107 10.07 -1.81 -6.99
N ASN A 108 9.17 -2.78 -6.90
CA ASN A 108 7.76 -2.52 -7.12
C ASN A 108 7.25 -1.74 -5.92
N SER A 109 6.81 -0.50 -6.12
CA SER A 109 6.09 0.22 -5.06
C SER A 109 4.98 -0.71 -4.54
N ASP A 110 4.99 -0.96 -3.23
CA ASP A 110 3.96 -1.77 -2.55
C ASP A 110 2.55 -1.22 -2.75
N PHE A 111 2.44 0.00 -3.29
CA PHE A 111 1.19 0.69 -3.52
C PHE A 111 0.90 0.84 -5.02
N VAL A 112 -0.37 0.63 -5.41
CA VAL A 112 -0.95 1.17 -6.65
C VAL A 112 -1.71 2.43 -6.33
N LYS A 113 -1.59 3.44 -7.20
CA LYS A 113 -2.49 4.59 -7.27
C LYS A 113 -3.66 4.21 -8.18
N VAL A 114 -4.87 4.22 -7.65
CA VAL A 114 -6.10 3.92 -8.41
C VAL A 114 -7.10 5.04 -8.24
N ASP A 115 -8.05 5.11 -9.15
CA ASP A 115 -9.25 5.91 -8.96
C ASP A 115 -10.41 5.02 -8.53
N LEU A 116 -11.36 5.57 -7.76
CA LEU A 116 -12.57 4.86 -7.35
C LEU A 116 -13.79 5.50 -8.00
N VAL A 117 -14.66 4.66 -8.55
CA VAL A 117 -15.99 5.03 -9.04
C VAL A 117 -17.00 4.12 -8.36
N HIS A 118 -18.19 4.63 -8.07
CA HIS A 118 -19.20 3.88 -7.32
C HIS A 118 -20.54 3.93 -8.03
N ASN A 119 -21.27 2.82 -8.04
CA ASN A 119 -22.57 2.71 -8.74
C ASN A 119 -23.61 3.74 -8.28
N LEU A 120 -23.65 4.06 -6.98
CA LEU A 120 -24.57 5.06 -6.41
C LEU A 120 -24.16 6.53 -6.66
N TYR A 121 -22.86 6.81 -6.88
CA TYR A 121 -22.35 8.19 -6.94
C TYR A 121 -21.86 8.54 -8.35
N LYS A 122 -22.80 8.64 -9.31
CA LYS A 122 -22.48 8.76 -10.75
C LYS A 122 -21.57 9.94 -11.11
N ASN A 123 -21.64 11.05 -10.37
CA ASN A 123 -20.85 12.26 -10.63
C ASN A 123 -19.60 12.39 -9.74
N LYS A 124 -19.31 11.37 -8.92
CA LYS A 124 -18.20 11.40 -7.96
C LYS A 124 -17.17 10.35 -8.32
N LYS A 125 -15.93 10.81 -8.48
CA LYS A 125 -14.75 9.98 -8.68
C LYS A 125 -13.72 10.36 -7.63
N TRP A 126 -13.30 9.42 -6.80
CA TRP A 126 -12.20 9.63 -5.87
C TRP A 126 -10.90 9.32 -6.60
N ARG A 127 -10.05 10.31 -6.76
CA ARG A 127 -8.84 10.16 -7.55
C ARG A 127 -7.63 9.87 -6.68
N GLU A 128 -6.65 9.18 -7.27
CA GLU A 128 -5.32 8.98 -6.70
C GLU A 128 -5.30 8.28 -5.33
N ILE A 129 -6.23 7.34 -5.12
CA ILE A 129 -6.28 6.52 -3.92
C ILE A 129 -5.13 5.51 -3.96
N LYS A 130 -4.28 5.55 -2.93
CA LYS A 130 -3.17 4.59 -2.79
C LYS A 130 -3.63 3.35 -2.04
N LEU A 131 -3.54 2.19 -2.69
CA LEU A 131 -3.88 0.89 -2.12
C LEU A 131 -2.66 -0.03 -2.15
N ASN A 132 -2.48 -0.86 -1.13
CA ASN A 132 -1.37 -1.81 -1.10
C ASN A 132 -1.67 -3.00 -2.02
N LYS A 133 -0.73 -3.36 -2.90
CA LYS A 133 -0.89 -4.40 -3.93
C LYS A 133 -0.96 -5.80 -3.35
N PHE A 134 -0.30 -6.03 -2.21
CA PHE A 134 -0.16 -7.33 -1.54
C PHE A 134 -1.16 -7.53 -0.40
N GLU A 135 -1.97 -6.52 -0.11
CA GLU A 135 -3.03 -6.59 0.88
C GLU A 135 -4.24 -7.37 0.32
N SER A 136 -4.90 -8.15 1.18
CA SER A 136 -6.06 -8.93 0.78
C SER A 136 -7.20 -8.03 0.30
N ILE A 137 -8.00 -8.50 -0.66
CA ILE A 137 -9.15 -7.76 -1.18
C ILE A 137 -10.13 -7.41 -0.06
N GLU A 138 -10.27 -8.25 0.97
CA GLU A 138 -11.05 -7.92 2.17
C GLU A 138 -10.61 -6.61 2.84
N ASN A 139 -9.30 -6.46 3.05
CA ASN A 139 -8.74 -5.27 3.68
C ASN A 139 -8.76 -4.06 2.74
N VAL A 140 -8.59 -4.29 1.44
CA VAL A 140 -8.83 -3.27 0.40
C VAL A 140 -10.27 -2.75 0.47
N LYS A 141 -11.27 -3.62 0.57
CA LYS A 141 -12.68 -3.23 0.75
C LYS A 141 -12.90 -2.41 2.03
N LYS A 142 -12.25 -2.77 3.15
CA LYS A 142 -12.29 -1.97 4.39
C LYS A 142 -11.69 -0.57 4.22
N LYS A 143 -10.65 -0.42 3.39
CA LYS A 143 -10.10 0.90 3.03
C LYS A 143 -11.05 1.67 2.12
N ILE A 144 -11.63 1.03 1.11
CA ILE A 144 -12.61 1.66 0.21
C ILE A 144 -13.85 2.14 0.98
N TYR A 145 -14.23 1.46 2.06
CA TYR A 145 -15.35 1.86 2.93
C TYR A 145 -15.18 3.26 3.50
N THR A 146 -13.96 3.70 3.84
CA THR A 146 -13.71 5.04 4.38
C THR A 146 -14.02 6.16 3.38
N HIS A 147 -14.03 5.83 2.07
CA HIS A 147 -14.35 6.76 0.99
C HIS A 147 -15.81 6.67 0.54
N THR A 148 -16.35 5.44 0.46
CA THR A 148 -17.63 5.15 -0.20
C THR A 148 -18.79 4.96 0.78
N GLY A 149 -18.51 4.59 2.03
CA GLY A 149 -19.51 4.27 3.06
C GLY A 149 -20.14 2.87 2.94
N THR A 150 -19.85 2.12 1.88
CA THR A 150 -20.44 0.79 1.64
C THR A 150 -19.72 -0.27 2.50
N PRO A 151 -20.39 -1.10 3.30
CA PRO A 151 -19.70 -2.13 4.08
C PRO A 151 -19.03 -3.18 3.17
N HIS A 152 -17.83 -3.66 3.55
CA HIS A 152 -17.05 -4.63 2.77
C HIS A 152 -17.84 -5.88 2.32
N ASN A 153 -18.75 -6.39 3.16
CA ASN A 153 -19.60 -7.56 2.85
C ASN A 153 -20.64 -7.32 1.75
N HIS A 154 -20.93 -6.05 1.41
CA HIS A 154 -21.89 -5.67 0.38
C HIS A 154 -21.23 -5.06 -0.85
N MET A 155 -19.89 -5.04 -0.92
CA MET A 155 -19.15 -4.54 -2.08
C MET A 155 -18.76 -5.68 -3.04
N ASP A 156 -19.10 -5.51 -4.31
CA ASP A 156 -18.34 -6.12 -5.41
C ASP A 156 -17.40 -5.07 -6.03
N LEU A 157 -16.19 -5.51 -6.39
CA LEU A 157 -15.17 -4.65 -6.94
C LEU A 157 -14.74 -5.14 -8.32
N TYR A 158 -14.69 -4.22 -9.28
CA TYR A 158 -14.16 -4.47 -10.62
C TYR A 158 -13.03 -3.48 -10.88
N ALA A 159 -11.88 -3.94 -11.35
CA ALA A 159 -10.78 -3.07 -11.74
C ALA A 159 -10.64 -3.05 -13.26
N TYR A 160 -10.34 -1.91 -13.85
CA TYR A 160 -10.09 -1.78 -15.28
C TYR A 160 -9.22 -0.54 -15.58
N ASP A 161 -8.58 -0.54 -16.74
CA ASP A 161 -7.97 0.63 -17.34
C ASP A 161 -9.04 1.40 -18.15
N GLU A 162 -9.22 2.69 -17.87
CA GLU A 162 -10.19 3.53 -18.58
C GLU A 162 -9.89 3.65 -20.08
N LEU A 163 -8.62 3.52 -20.46
CA LEU A 163 -8.20 3.58 -21.87
C LEU A 163 -8.46 2.26 -22.61
N ASN A 164 -8.68 1.16 -21.89
CA ASN A 164 -8.87 -0.16 -22.47
C ASN A 164 -9.74 -1.05 -21.58
N VAL A 165 -11.01 -0.66 -21.42
CA VAL A 165 -11.94 -1.35 -20.52
C VAL A 165 -12.18 -2.80 -20.97
N GLU A 166 -12.36 -3.03 -22.27
CA GLU A 166 -12.76 -4.32 -22.83
C GLU A 166 -11.78 -5.45 -22.52
N SER A 167 -10.46 -5.18 -22.54
CA SER A 167 -9.45 -6.20 -22.31
C SER A 167 -8.84 -6.20 -20.91
N SER A 168 -9.12 -5.20 -20.08
CA SER A 168 -8.48 -5.03 -18.76
C SER A 168 -9.42 -5.27 -17.58
N GLN A 169 -10.72 -5.37 -17.83
CA GLN A 169 -11.71 -5.54 -16.77
C GLN A 169 -11.52 -6.87 -16.03
N VAL A 170 -11.34 -6.77 -14.72
CA VAL A 170 -11.18 -7.92 -13.82
C VAL A 170 -12.11 -7.79 -12.62
N HIS A 171 -12.79 -8.89 -12.27
CA HIS A 171 -13.65 -8.98 -11.09
C HIS A 171 -12.84 -9.49 -9.89
N LEU A 172 -12.71 -8.66 -8.85
CA LEU A 172 -11.98 -8.96 -7.62
C LEU A 172 -12.84 -9.81 -6.65
N ARG A 173 -13.16 -11.03 -7.07
CA ARG A 173 -14.18 -11.89 -6.43
C ARG A 173 -13.75 -12.57 -5.12
N ASN A 174 -12.46 -12.86 -4.97
CA ASN A 174 -11.92 -13.62 -3.83
C ASN A 174 -11.24 -12.66 -2.84
N ASP A 175 -11.82 -12.58 -1.65
CA ASP A 175 -11.41 -11.69 -0.57
C ASP A 175 -10.03 -12.05 0.04
N HIS A 176 -9.55 -13.27 -0.16
CA HIS A 176 -8.23 -13.74 0.30
C HIS A 176 -7.07 -13.45 -0.66
N MET A 177 -7.37 -13.12 -1.92
CA MET A 177 -6.36 -12.75 -2.92
C MET A 177 -5.96 -11.28 -2.75
N CYS A 178 -4.90 -10.83 -3.40
CA CYS A 178 -4.47 -9.44 -3.39
C CYS A 178 -4.59 -8.76 -4.77
N LEU A 179 -4.48 -7.44 -4.83
CA LEU A 179 -4.56 -6.67 -6.09
C LEU A 179 -3.51 -7.11 -7.11
N ASN A 180 -2.32 -7.51 -6.63
CA ASN A 180 -1.23 -8.02 -7.49
C ASN A 180 -1.61 -9.33 -8.19
N ASP A 181 -2.35 -10.23 -7.51
CA ASP A 181 -2.76 -11.50 -8.11
C ASP A 181 -3.73 -11.29 -9.28
N TYR A 182 -4.54 -10.22 -9.20
CA TYR A 182 -5.43 -9.77 -10.29
C TYR A 182 -4.73 -8.87 -11.31
N GLN A 183 -3.41 -8.67 -11.19
CA GLN A 183 -2.61 -7.82 -12.07
C GLN A 183 -3.11 -6.37 -12.18
N VAL A 184 -3.71 -5.84 -11.10
CA VAL A 184 -4.14 -4.44 -11.06
C VAL A 184 -2.92 -3.52 -11.08
N ARG A 185 -2.92 -2.55 -12.00
CA ARG A 185 -1.78 -1.64 -12.21
C ARG A 185 -2.11 -0.22 -11.74
N ASP A 186 -1.09 0.62 -11.79
CA ASP A 186 -1.22 2.04 -11.51
C ASP A 186 -2.17 2.71 -12.51
N ASN A 187 -2.94 3.69 -12.04
CA ASN A 187 -3.96 4.44 -12.76
C ASN A 187 -5.17 3.61 -13.24
N TYR A 188 -5.34 2.39 -12.74
CA TYR A 188 -6.59 1.66 -12.91
C TYR A 188 -7.73 2.35 -12.16
N THR A 189 -8.95 2.15 -12.62
CA THR A 189 -10.18 2.52 -11.92
C THR A 189 -10.78 1.29 -11.27
N ILE A 190 -11.07 1.37 -9.97
CA ILE A 190 -11.86 0.38 -9.25
C ILE A 190 -13.30 0.87 -9.19
N TYR A 191 -14.18 0.14 -9.86
CA TYR A 191 -15.62 0.29 -9.78
C TYR A 191 -16.17 -0.51 -8.61
N VAL A 192 -16.85 0.20 -7.71
CA VAL A 192 -17.50 -0.33 -6.51
C VAL A 192 -18.99 -0.48 -6.81
N GLN A 193 -19.46 -1.73 -6.74
CA GLN A 193 -20.87 -2.08 -6.87
C GLN A 193 -21.41 -2.44 -5.48
N ASP A 194 -22.27 -1.59 -4.93
CA ASP A 194 -23.03 -1.92 -3.73
C ASP A 194 -24.17 -2.90 -4.09
N LYS A 195 -24.13 -4.11 -3.51
CA LYS A 195 -25.16 -5.14 -3.66
C LYS A 195 -26.47 -4.81 -2.97
N LYS A 196 -26.44 -3.98 -1.92
CA LYS A 196 -27.57 -3.89 -1.00
C LYS A 196 -28.72 -3.00 -1.49
N ASN A 197 -28.57 -2.32 -2.62
CA ASN A 197 -29.64 -1.62 -3.37
C ASN A 197 -30.83 -1.18 -2.48
N ALA A 198 -30.55 -0.39 -1.46
CA ALA A 198 -31.44 0.71 -1.17
C ALA A 198 -30.76 1.89 -1.88
N ILE A 199 -31.39 2.44 -2.90
CA ILE A 199 -31.18 3.86 -3.19
C ILE A 199 -31.22 4.53 -1.82
N PRO A 200 -30.12 5.14 -1.33
CA PRO A 200 -30.18 5.73 -0.02
C PRO A 200 -31.14 6.90 -0.13
N ASN A 201 -32.37 6.72 0.33
CA ASN A 201 -33.26 7.81 0.74
C ASN A 201 -32.73 8.46 2.04
N ASP A 202 -31.45 8.26 2.36
CA ASP A 202 -30.79 9.03 3.40
C ASP A 202 -30.40 10.36 2.79
N ILE A 203 -30.90 11.42 3.40
CA ILE A 203 -30.75 12.80 2.92
C ILE A 203 -29.27 13.24 2.99
N ILE A 204 -28.46 12.53 3.79
CA ILE A 204 -27.00 12.66 3.85
C ILE A 204 -26.33 12.32 2.50
N TYR A 205 -26.90 11.42 1.70
CA TYR A 205 -26.34 11.00 0.40
C TYR A 205 -26.88 11.80 -0.79
N GLN A 206 -27.70 12.83 -0.54
CA GLN A 206 -28.32 13.68 -1.54
C GLN A 206 -28.07 15.18 -1.25
N MET A 207 -26.93 15.50 -0.62
CA MET A 207 -26.57 16.86 -0.20
C MET A 207 -26.41 17.87 -1.35
N ASP A 208 -26.21 17.41 -2.57
CA ASP A 208 -26.09 18.25 -3.77
C ASP A 208 -27.46 18.62 -4.38
N ASP A 209 -28.56 18.12 -3.80
CA ASP A 209 -29.95 18.40 -4.21
C ASP A 209 -30.55 19.47 -3.27
N ASP A 210 -30.55 20.73 -3.73
CA ASP A 210 -30.97 21.91 -2.95
C ASP A 210 -32.38 21.77 -2.33
N GLU A 211 -33.29 21.07 -3.01
CA GLU A 211 -34.66 20.85 -2.53
C GLU A 211 -34.70 19.91 -1.31
N LYS A 212 -33.79 18.91 -1.25
CA LYS A 212 -33.73 17.95 -0.14
C LYS A 212 -32.90 18.45 1.02
N LEU A 213 -31.88 19.27 0.76
CA LEU A 213 -31.17 20.01 1.80
C LEU A 213 -32.12 20.93 2.59
N ASN A 214 -33.13 21.49 1.91
CA ASN A 214 -34.18 22.30 2.52
C ASN A 214 -35.03 21.49 3.54
N GLN A 215 -35.23 20.20 3.31
CA GLN A 215 -35.97 19.31 4.20
C GLN A 215 -35.23 19.05 5.52
N LEU A 216 -33.89 19.18 5.55
CA LEU A 216 -33.06 19.03 6.74
C LEU A 216 -32.89 20.33 7.56
N ARG A 217 -33.51 21.45 7.17
CA ARG A 217 -33.39 22.72 7.90
C ARG A 217 -33.75 22.61 9.38
N HIS A 218 -34.70 21.76 9.73
CA HIS A 218 -35.14 21.53 11.10
C HIS A 218 -34.10 20.84 12.01
N LEU A 219 -33.08 20.18 11.41
CA LEU A 219 -31.95 19.57 12.13
C LEU A 219 -30.78 20.54 12.32
N LYS A 220 -30.82 21.70 11.64
CA LYS A 220 -29.83 22.75 11.84
C LYS A 220 -30.07 23.37 13.22
N TYR A 221 -29.04 23.37 14.05
CA TYR A 221 -29.09 24.07 15.34
C TYR A 221 -29.21 25.58 15.10
N GLU A 222 -30.40 26.14 15.31
CA GLU A 222 -30.61 27.58 15.37
C GLU A 222 -30.39 28.05 16.81
N MET A 223 -29.23 28.68 17.06
CA MET A 223 -29.03 29.41 18.32
C MET A 223 -30.02 30.57 18.36
N LYS A 224 -30.69 30.75 19.51
CA LYS A 224 -31.52 31.92 19.77
C LYS A 224 -30.67 33.20 19.64
N GLU A 225 -31.26 34.25 19.08
CA GLU A 225 -30.58 35.54 18.83
C GLU A 225 -29.91 36.10 20.09
N GLU A 226 -30.51 35.87 21.26
CA GLU A 226 -30.00 36.24 22.59
C GLU A 226 -28.65 35.57 22.95
N ASP A 227 -28.41 34.35 22.47
CA ASP A 227 -27.14 33.63 22.70
C ASP A 227 -26.05 34.04 21.71
N TYR A 228 -26.44 34.57 20.55
CA TYR A 228 -25.50 35.21 19.62
C TYR A 228 -24.97 36.54 20.18
N GLU A 229 -25.80 37.33 20.87
CA GLU A 229 -25.38 38.63 21.41
C GLU A 229 -24.39 38.52 22.58
N LYS A 230 -24.37 37.38 23.29
CA LYS A 230 -23.41 37.10 24.37
C LYS A 230 -21.96 36.91 23.86
N ARG A 231 -21.77 36.67 22.56
CA ARG A 231 -20.45 36.49 21.95
C ARG A 231 -19.90 37.84 21.49
N GLN A 232 -18.86 38.32 22.18
CA GLN A 232 -18.31 39.66 21.98
C GLN A 232 -17.71 39.88 20.57
N ASP A 233 -17.12 38.85 19.96
CA ASP A 233 -16.40 38.93 18.66
C ASP A 233 -17.08 38.17 17.51
N THR A 234 -18.39 38.33 17.34
CA THR A 234 -19.09 37.73 16.20
C THR A 234 -19.15 38.67 14.99
N PHE A 235 -18.97 38.13 13.78
CA PHE A 235 -19.06 38.85 12.50
C PHE A 235 -20.36 39.67 12.35
N ARG A 236 -21.43 39.23 13.03
CA ARG A 236 -22.72 39.92 13.11
C ARG A 236 -22.62 41.26 13.86
N ASN A 237 -21.89 41.33 14.97
CA ASN A 237 -21.60 42.57 15.70
C ASN A 237 -20.73 43.53 14.86
N PHE A 238 -19.82 42.97 14.07
CA PHE A 238 -19.03 43.74 13.11
C PHE A 238 -19.91 44.39 12.04
N ILE A 239 -20.79 43.64 11.37
CA ILE A 239 -21.74 44.18 10.37
C ILE A 239 -22.72 45.18 11.00
N LYS A 240 -23.21 44.93 12.22
CA LYS A 240 -24.11 45.85 12.96
C LYS A 240 -23.39 47.19 13.23
N LYS A 241 -22.11 47.16 13.61
CA LYS A 241 -21.25 48.35 13.78
C LYS A 241 -20.95 49.08 12.47
N PHE A 242 -20.90 48.39 11.33
CA PHE A 242 -20.72 49.00 10.00
C PHE A 242 -22.00 49.68 9.50
N ARG A 243 -23.14 49.01 9.58
CA ARG A 243 -24.44 49.59 9.20
C ARG A 243 -24.84 50.78 10.07
N ALA A 244 -24.54 50.74 11.37
CA ALA A 244 -24.78 51.86 12.27
C ALA A 244 -23.94 53.11 11.94
N ARG A 245 -22.82 52.94 11.21
CA ARG A 245 -21.97 54.04 10.73
C ARG A 245 -22.36 54.57 9.34
N GLY A 246 -23.40 54.01 8.71
CA GLY A 246 -23.90 54.47 7.42
C GLY A 246 -23.07 54.03 6.21
N GLU A 247 -22.14 53.09 6.38
CA GLU A 247 -21.34 52.54 5.28
C GLU A 247 -21.96 51.22 4.76
N ALA A 248 -22.02 51.07 3.43
CA ALA A 248 -22.55 49.85 2.80
C ALA A 248 -21.67 48.63 3.14
N ALA A 249 -22.31 47.50 3.48
CA ALA A 249 -21.61 46.27 3.81
C ALA A 249 -20.80 45.77 2.61
N PRO A 250 -19.59 45.20 2.80
CA PRO A 250 -18.82 44.64 1.70
C PRO A 250 -19.60 43.46 1.09
N SER A 251 -19.90 43.56 -0.20
CA SER A 251 -20.47 42.48 -1.00
C SER A 251 -19.47 41.33 -1.06
N GLY A 252 -19.84 40.20 -0.48
CA GLY A 252 -19.01 38.99 -0.49
C GLY A 252 -19.01 38.34 -1.87
N GLU A 253 -18.07 38.75 -2.72
CA GLU A 253 -17.56 37.92 -3.81
C GLU A 253 -16.09 37.62 -3.54
N GLY A 254 -15.75 36.32 -3.48
CA GLY A 254 -14.39 35.81 -3.63
C GLY A 254 -13.47 35.94 -2.41
N HIS A 255 -13.04 34.79 -1.87
CA HIS A 255 -11.82 34.71 -1.06
C HIS A 255 -10.62 35.35 -1.78
N PRO A 256 -9.81 36.22 -1.14
CA PRO A 256 -8.40 36.34 -1.46
C PRO A 256 -7.61 35.61 -0.39
N ASN A 257 -7.13 34.42 -0.74
CA ASN A 257 -6.01 33.82 -0.04
C ASN A 257 -4.76 34.63 -0.43
N ARG A 258 -4.22 35.46 0.47
CA ARG A 258 -2.84 35.98 0.40
C ARG A 258 -2.29 36.18 1.80
N GLU A 259 -1.67 35.13 2.32
CA GLU A 259 -0.52 35.32 3.20
C GLU A 259 0.64 35.86 2.34
N ASP A 260 1.16 37.02 2.70
CA ASP A 260 2.36 37.59 2.07
C ASP A 260 3.61 36.78 2.47
N PRO A 261 4.43 36.28 1.53
CA PRO A 261 5.77 35.80 1.85
C PRO A 261 6.74 36.99 2.08
N PRO A 262 7.82 36.80 2.86
CA PRO A 262 8.65 37.90 3.35
C PRO A 262 9.45 38.60 2.25
N LYS A 263 9.56 39.93 2.36
CA LYS A 263 10.28 40.83 1.46
C LYS A 263 11.78 40.51 1.40
N TRP A 264 12.28 40.12 0.23
CA TRP A 264 13.69 40.25 -0.15
C TRP A 264 13.85 41.43 -1.12
N GLY A 265 14.87 42.26 -0.87
CA GLY A 265 15.12 43.53 -1.55
C GLY A 265 15.35 43.41 -3.05
N ARG A 266 14.93 44.43 -3.81
CA ARG A 266 15.05 44.49 -5.28
C ARG A 266 16.52 44.64 -5.72
N PRO A 267 16.97 43.95 -6.77
CA PRO A 267 18.16 44.36 -7.52
C PRO A 267 17.83 45.53 -8.47
N PRO A 268 18.83 46.35 -8.85
CA PRO A 268 18.62 47.58 -9.62
C PRO A 268 18.27 47.31 -11.10
N PRO A 269 17.65 48.27 -11.81
CA PRO A 269 17.17 48.09 -13.18
C PRO A 269 18.31 48.06 -14.20
N GLN A 270 18.19 47.19 -15.20
CA GLN A 270 19.09 47.12 -16.35
C GLN A 270 18.73 48.16 -17.43
N PRO A 271 19.71 48.72 -18.16
CA PRO A 271 19.47 49.69 -19.22
C PRO A 271 18.94 49.03 -20.51
N PRO A 272 18.30 49.80 -21.41
CA PRO A 272 17.58 49.26 -22.56
C PRO A 272 18.52 48.71 -23.63
N LEU A 273 18.12 47.56 -24.19
CA LEU A 273 18.78 46.88 -25.30
C LEU A 273 18.70 47.73 -26.58
N ARG A 274 19.85 47.92 -27.22
CA ARG A 274 19.97 48.27 -28.65
C ARG A 274 20.18 47.01 -29.46
#